data_AF-A0A1G9W373-F1
#
_entry.id   AF-A0A1G9W373-F1
#
_cell.length_a   1.000
_cell.length_b   1.000
_cell.length_c   1.000
_cell.angle_alpha   90.00
_cell.angle_beta   90.00
_cell.angle_gamma   90.00
#
_symmetry.space_group_name_H-M   'P 1'
#
loop_
_entity.id
_entity.type
_entity.pdbx_description
1 polymer ?
#
loop_
_entity_poly.entity_id
_entity_poly.type
_entity_poly.pdbx_seq_one_letter_code
_entity_poly.pdbx_strand_id
1 'polypeptide(L)'
;MKCTTIHYINSAISKSVKDLLEQHIPALVETCSAAQCFARILGPEEITYHVQTRGSVFENDLMDTVLEPVFQEVQQTRKTTVLFPYRTYPHRIADLNFDPIQYLAVFPVQYADTWIGSIGIAFFSEGMALTAAEISLLEEVIAIYARLIWECNSVFFSFPETGVWIYNIETDELLLGDNLYRIYGIDSEYSTIILPFSEYIAQFVYSDEREKVQRLKTNMLLEDMKAAEAQYRIVRSDGTIRHIWTQGLSVQQVENHKEIYGFSRDITAQIEMEEERKQYEKKIEHMAYYDHLTQLPNRRFLVKWLQQEMSLVKQGKTSGIIFFVDTDNLKVINNAYGYRYGDQVIVLTSQCIVDVLGPKAFVSRISGDEFFAVLPGIYTQNQVRDIAERLRCALQEKKDILGISLRLTASIGVAEYPKDGDTPEEISKNVDDAMHVAKAEGKGQYRVYGPEMKKAALKK
;
A
#
# COMPACT_ATOMS: atom_id res chain seq x y z
N MET A 1 17.36 3.05 -28.54
CA MET A 1 17.57 1.98 -27.54
C MET A 1 16.34 1.81 -26.64
N LYS A 2 15.13 1.61 -27.21
CA LYS A 2 13.85 1.35 -26.50
C LYS A 2 13.74 -0.11 -25.99
N CYS A 3 14.88 -0.72 -25.67
CA CYS A 3 15.14 -2.14 -25.93
C CYS A 3 15.62 -2.88 -24.68
N THR A 4 14.88 -2.89 -23.57
CA THR A 4 15.30 -3.65 -22.38
C THR A 4 14.32 -4.73 -21.97
N THR A 5 13.02 -4.44 -21.89
CA THR A 5 11.99 -5.50 -21.70
C THR A 5 11.85 -6.38 -22.94
N ILE A 6 11.88 -5.78 -24.14
CA ILE A 6 11.84 -6.51 -25.41
C ILE A 6 13.15 -7.28 -25.62
N HIS A 7 14.30 -6.72 -25.26
CA HIS A 7 15.58 -7.43 -25.32
C HIS A 7 15.63 -8.63 -24.39
N TYR A 8 15.05 -8.52 -23.19
CA TYR A 8 14.90 -9.62 -22.24
C TYR A 8 14.03 -10.75 -22.80
N ILE A 9 12.86 -10.42 -23.33
CA ILE A 9 11.98 -11.40 -23.96
C ILE A 9 12.68 -12.04 -25.19
N ASN A 10 13.38 -11.26 -26.00
CA ASN A 10 14.11 -11.75 -27.18
C ASN A 10 15.27 -12.68 -26.83
N SER A 11 16.02 -12.36 -25.78
CA SER A 11 17.13 -13.19 -25.28
C SER A 11 16.60 -14.51 -24.72
N ALA A 12 15.53 -14.47 -23.92
CA ALA A 12 14.87 -15.66 -23.40
C ALA A 12 14.35 -16.56 -24.53
N ILE A 13 13.73 -15.98 -25.56
CA ILE A 13 13.21 -16.72 -26.72
C ILE A 13 14.33 -17.34 -27.54
N SER A 14 15.37 -16.57 -27.85
CA SER A 14 16.52 -17.06 -28.63
C SER A 14 17.20 -18.22 -27.91
N LYS A 15 17.33 -18.13 -26.58
CA LYS A 15 17.86 -19.21 -25.74
C LYS A 15 16.96 -20.44 -25.74
N SER A 16 15.65 -20.28 -25.54
CA SER A 16 14.73 -21.41 -25.51
C SER A 16 14.57 -22.12 -26.86
N VAL A 17 14.61 -21.38 -27.97
CA VAL A 17 14.65 -21.98 -29.31
C VAL A 17 15.93 -22.81 -29.48
N LYS A 18 17.06 -22.30 -29.01
CA LYS A 18 18.34 -23.03 -29.03
C LYS A 18 18.29 -24.29 -28.16
N ASP A 19 17.80 -24.20 -26.93
CA ASP A 19 17.66 -25.34 -26.01
C ASP A 19 16.76 -26.44 -26.62
N LEU A 20 15.70 -26.05 -27.33
CA LEU A 20 14.78 -26.98 -27.98
C LEU A 20 15.41 -27.70 -29.18
N LEU A 21 16.22 -26.98 -29.98
CA LEU A 21 17.03 -27.57 -31.05
C LEU A 21 18.05 -28.59 -30.50
N GLU A 22 18.70 -28.27 -29.38
CA GLU A 22 19.65 -29.16 -28.71
C GLU A 22 18.96 -30.41 -28.12
N GLN A 23 17.74 -30.26 -27.58
CA GLN A 23 17.00 -31.34 -26.93
C GLN A 23 16.36 -32.32 -27.92
N HIS A 24 15.84 -31.84 -29.05
CA HIS A 24 15.03 -32.65 -29.97
C HIS A 24 15.78 -33.17 -31.18
N ILE A 25 17.02 -32.74 -31.41
CA ILE A 25 17.84 -33.21 -32.53
C ILE A 25 19.20 -33.75 -32.04
N PRO A 26 19.23 -34.94 -31.38
CA PRO A 26 20.45 -35.50 -30.79
C PRO A 26 21.61 -35.70 -31.78
N ALA A 27 21.30 -35.96 -33.06
CA ALA A 27 22.28 -36.12 -34.13
C ALA A 27 22.95 -34.81 -34.57
N LEU A 28 22.43 -33.65 -34.12
CA LEU A 28 22.89 -32.31 -34.47
C LEU A 28 23.33 -31.51 -33.24
N VAL A 29 23.44 -32.06 -32.03
CA VAL A 29 23.79 -31.31 -30.80
C VAL A 29 25.09 -30.50 -30.94
N GLU A 30 26.15 -31.13 -31.45
CA GLU A 30 27.46 -30.48 -31.66
C GLU A 30 27.38 -29.39 -32.75
N THR A 31 26.37 -29.46 -33.59
CA THR A 31 26.13 -28.63 -34.78
C THR A 31 25.15 -27.47 -34.52
N CYS A 32 24.06 -27.71 -33.81
CA CYS A 32 23.08 -26.72 -33.33
C CYS A 32 23.77 -25.74 -32.37
N SER A 33 24.83 -26.18 -31.69
CA SER A 33 25.72 -25.31 -30.91
C SER A 33 26.30 -24.15 -31.76
N ALA A 34 26.50 -24.37 -33.07
CA ALA A 34 27.03 -23.42 -34.05
C ALA A 34 25.95 -22.70 -34.87
N ALA A 35 24.67 -23.03 -34.72
CA ALA A 35 23.58 -22.29 -35.35
C ALA A 35 23.47 -20.89 -34.72
N GLN A 36 23.10 -19.90 -35.53
CA GLN A 36 22.90 -18.52 -35.08
C GLN A 36 21.43 -18.15 -35.17
N CYS A 37 20.86 -17.83 -34.02
CA CYS A 37 19.49 -17.35 -33.89
C CYS A 37 19.49 -15.82 -33.82
N PHE A 38 18.54 -15.21 -34.51
CA PHE A 38 18.26 -13.79 -34.41
C PHE A 38 16.75 -13.54 -34.37
N ALA A 39 16.34 -12.44 -33.77
CA ALA A 39 14.94 -12.02 -33.72
C ALA A 39 14.82 -10.59 -34.23
N ARG A 40 13.72 -10.33 -34.96
CA ARG A 40 13.27 -9.02 -35.40
C ARG A 40 11.87 -8.79 -34.82
N ILE A 41 11.73 -7.96 -33.79
CA ILE A 41 10.42 -7.63 -33.20
C ILE A 41 10.02 -6.21 -33.58
N LEU A 42 8.76 -6.02 -33.95
CA LEU A 42 8.15 -4.72 -34.23
C LEU A 42 7.44 -4.21 -32.97
N GLY A 43 7.85 -3.03 -32.50
CA GLY A 43 7.18 -2.31 -31.42
C GLY A 43 5.94 -1.53 -31.88
N PRO A 44 5.19 -0.92 -30.92
CA PRO A 44 3.98 -0.14 -31.20
C PRO A 44 4.16 1.08 -32.13
N GLU A 45 5.40 1.55 -32.29
CA GLU A 45 5.78 2.69 -33.14
C GLU A 45 6.65 2.27 -34.36
N GLU A 46 6.48 1.04 -34.87
CA GLU A 46 7.27 0.45 -35.97
C GLU A 46 8.78 0.30 -35.70
N ILE A 47 9.16 0.36 -34.42
CA ILE A 47 10.57 0.26 -34.02
C ILE A 47 10.99 -1.19 -34.06
N THR A 48 12.05 -1.44 -34.83
CA THR A 48 12.59 -2.78 -35.03
C THR A 48 13.70 -3.05 -34.01
N TYR A 49 13.61 -4.19 -33.33
CA TYR A 49 14.61 -4.63 -32.35
C TYR A 49 15.29 -5.92 -32.82
N HIS A 50 16.63 -5.92 -32.78
CA HIS A 50 17.47 -7.05 -33.18
C HIS A 50 18.24 -7.60 -31.98
N VAL A 51 18.31 -8.92 -31.86
CA VAL A 51 19.19 -9.61 -30.91
C VAL A 51 19.96 -10.67 -31.68
N GLN A 52 21.28 -10.68 -31.52
CA GLN A 52 22.22 -11.59 -32.19
C GLN A 52 23.05 -12.32 -31.13
N THR A 53 23.43 -13.56 -31.40
CA THR A 53 24.45 -14.26 -30.61
C THR A 53 25.84 -13.74 -30.98
N ARG A 54 26.74 -13.59 -29.99
CA ARG A 54 28.10 -13.03 -30.16
C ARG A 54 28.92 -13.84 -31.19
N GLY A 55 29.62 -13.16 -32.12
CA GLY A 55 30.37 -13.80 -33.22
C GLY A 55 29.52 -14.07 -34.47
N SER A 56 28.42 -13.35 -34.64
CA SER A 56 27.53 -13.51 -35.78
C SER A 56 28.06 -12.85 -37.04
N VAL A 57 27.91 -13.51 -38.19
CA VAL A 57 28.12 -12.89 -39.52
C VAL A 57 27.15 -11.74 -39.80
N PHE A 58 26.19 -11.48 -38.92
CA PHE A 58 25.17 -10.43 -39.05
C PHE A 58 25.52 -9.09 -38.34
N GLU A 59 26.76 -8.91 -37.85
CA GLU A 59 27.19 -7.62 -37.27
C GLU A 59 27.18 -6.47 -38.31
N ASN A 60 26.76 -5.26 -37.90
CA ASN A 60 26.78 -3.97 -38.64
C ASN A 60 25.71 -3.72 -39.73
N ASP A 61 24.41 -3.75 -39.42
CA ASP A 61 23.27 -3.33 -40.29
C ASP A 61 23.15 -4.01 -41.67
N LEU A 62 24.09 -4.89 -42.04
CA LEU A 62 24.06 -5.68 -43.28
C LEU A 62 22.89 -6.66 -43.30
N MET A 63 22.45 -7.14 -42.13
CA MET A 63 21.35 -8.08 -41.98
C MET A 63 20.04 -7.51 -42.54
N ASP A 64 19.75 -6.24 -42.27
CA ASP A 64 18.51 -5.61 -42.74
C ASP A 64 18.53 -5.47 -44.25
N THR A 65 19.62 -4.99 -44.84
CA THR A 65 19.69 -4.82 -46.30
C THR A 65 19.54 -6.16 -47.04
N VAL A 66 20.09 -7.25 -46.48
CA VAL A 66 20.15 -8.57 -47.11
C VAL A 66 18.86 -9.36 -46.89
N LEU A 67 18.29 -9.31 -45.69
CA LEU A 67 17.14 -10.12 -45.30
C LEU A 67 15.81 -9.36 -45.32
N GLU A 68 15.79 -8.05 -45.58
CA GLU A 68 14.55 -7.28 -45.74
C GLU A 68 13.54 -7.91 -46.71
N PRO A 69 13.95 -8.42 -47.90
CA PRO A 69 13.00 -9.09 -48.78
C PRO A 69 12.38 -10.35 -48.15
N VAL A 70 13.17 -11.08 -47.35
CA VAL A 70 12.69 -12.26 -46.61
C VAL A 70 11.72 -11.85 -45.52
N PHE A 71 12.04 -10.81 -44.74
CA PHE A 71 11.14 -10.32 -43.70
C PHE A 71 9.82 -9.80 -44.27
N GLN A 72 9.86 -9.11 -45.42
CA GLN A 72 8.66 -8.67 -46.11
C GLN A 72 7.83 -9.86 -46.61
N GLU A 73 8.47 -10.91 -47.13
CA GLU A 73 7.79 -12.14 -47.55
C GLU A 73 7.11 -12.84 -46.37
N VAL A 74 7.82 -13.05 -45.26
CA VAL A 74 7.26 -13.67 -44.05
C VAL A 74 6.14 -12.78 -43.46
N GLN A 75 6.30 -11.44 -43.51
CA GLN A 75 5.27 -10.51 -43.08
C GLN A 75 4.01 -10.58 -43.95
N GLN A 76 4.15 -10.64 -45.28
CA GLN A 76 3.01 -10.70 -46.20
C GLN A 76 2.30 -12.05 -46.17
N THR A 77 3.08 -13.14 -46.14
CA THR A 77 2.55 -14.50 -46.25
C THR A 77 2.14 -15.10 -44.90
N ARG A 78 2.68 -14.57 -43.79
CA ARG A 78 2.56 -15.14 -42.43
C ARG A 78 3.03 -16.59 -42.34
N LYS A 79 3.94 -16.99 -43.22
CA LYS A 79 4.48 -18.36 -43.31
C LYS A 79 5.98 -18.34 -43.12
N THR A 80 6.52 -19.44 -42.61
CA THR A 80 7.96 -19.65 -42.52
C THR A 80 8.57 -19.67 -43.91
N THR A 81 9.61 -18.84 -44.12
CA THR A 81 10.38 -18.82 -45.36
C THR A 81 11.71 -19.53 -45.13
N VAL A 82 12.05 -20.44 -46.04
CA VAL A 82 13.28 -21.23 -45.99
C VAL A 82 14.11 -20.93 -47.24
N LEU A 83 15.37 -20.57 -47.04
CA LEU A 83 16.35 -20.37 -48.10
C LEU A 83 17.37 -21.52 -48.06
N PHE A 84 17.25 -22.43 -49.03
CA PHE A 84 18.21 -23.51 -49.23
C PHE A 84 18.38 -23.88 -50.71
N PRO A 85 19.64 -24.05 -51.18
CA PRO A 85 20.86 -23.64 -50.50
C PRO A 85 20.97 -22.11 -50.49
N TYR A 86 21.32 -21.49 -49.36
CA TYR A 86 21.35 -20.02 -49.22
C TYR A 86 22.18 -19.33 -50.33
N ARG A 87 23.19 -20.00 -50.87
CA ARG A 87 23.99 -19.55 -52.03
C ARG A 87 23.18 -19.19 -53.29
N THR A 88 21.95 -19.70 -53.45
CA THR A 88 21.08 -19.35 -54.60
C THR A 88 20.24 -18.10 -54.33
N TYR A 89 20.27 -17.56 -53.11
CA TYR A 89 19.55 -16.35 -52.75
C TYR A 89 20.15 -15.12 -53.49
N PRO A 90 19.34 -14.36 -54.25
CA PRO A 90 19.84 -13.27 -55.10
C PRO A 90 20.43 -12.10 -54.31
N HIS A 91 19.95 -11.86 -53.09
CA HIS A 91 20.34 -10.72 -52.25
C HIS A 91 21.40 -11.09 -51.19
N ARG A 92 21.99 -12.29 -51.26
CA ARG A 92 22.97 -12.77 -50.27
C ARG A 92 24.22 -11.91 -50.18
N ILE A 93 24.91 -12.00 -49.05
CA ILE A 93 26.23 -11.39 -48.86
C ILE A 93 27.25 -12.22 -49.66
N ALA A 94 27.80 -11.67 -50.75
CA ALA A 94 28.74 -12.37 -51.63
C ALA A 94 30.22 -12.27 -51.19
N ASP A 95 30.48 -12.05 -49.90
CA ASP A 95 31.83 -12.05 -49.32
C ASP A 95 32.15 -13.44 -48.77
N LEU A 96 33.25 -14.05 -49.21
CA LEU A 96 33.69 -15.38 -48.80
C LEU A 96 33.90 -15.53 -47.28
N ASN A 97 34.14 -14.42 -46.56
CA ASN A 97 34.23 -14.42 -45.09
C ASN A 97 32.85 -14.34 -44.40
N PHE A 98 31.79 -13.96 -45.14
CA PHE A 98 30.43 -13.72 -44.63
C PHE A 98 29.34 -14.59 -45.29
N ASP A 99 29.68 -15.42 -46.28
CA ASP A 99 28.79 -16.42 -46.91
C ASP A 99 28.97 -17.88 -46.40
N PRO A 100 29.20 -18.17 -45.09
CA PRO A 100 29.23 -19.54 -44.61
C PRO A 100 27.83 -20.14 -44.45
N ILE A 101 26.76 -19.33 -44.58
CA ILE A 101 25.38 -19.77 -44.40
C ILE A 101 25.01 -20.75 -45.53
N GLN A 102 24.59 -21.95 -45.15
CA GLN A 102 24.12 -22.96 -46.09
C GLN A 102 22.59 -23.03 -46.13
N TYR A 103 21.95 -22.79 -44.99
CA TYR A 103 20.50 -22.87 -44.81
C TYR A 103 20.04 -21.75 -43.87
N LEU A 104 18.97 -21.05 -44.23
CA LEU A 104 18.33 -20.02 -43.40
C LEU A 104 16.83 -20.27 -43.33
N ALA A 105 16.27 -20.32 -42.13
CA ALA A 105 14.82 -20.35 -41.91
C ALA A 105 14.38 -19.10 -41.14
N VAL A 106 13.33 -18.43 -41.60
CA VAL A 106 12.74 -17.25 -40.95
C VAL A 106 11.28 -17.54 -40.65
N PHE A 107 10.95 -17.52 -39.36
CA PHE A 107 9.66 -17.91 -38.81
C PHE A 107 8.84 -16.66 -38.44
N PRO A 108 7.52 -16.67 -38.69
CA PRO A 108 6.62 -15.60 -38.27
C PRO A 108 6.40 -15.63 -36.74
N VAL A 109 6.40 -14.47 -36.09
CA VAL A 109 6.00 -14.30 -34.69
C VAL A 109 4.68 -13.54 -34.69
N GLN A 110 3.59 -14.22 -34.34
CA GLN A 110 2.25 -13.65 -34.31
C GLN A 110 1.44 -14.15 -33.12
N TYR A 111 0.52 -13.33 -32.64
CA TYR A 111 -0.44 -13.71 -31.61
C TYR A 111 -1.83 -13.17 -31.95
N ALA A 112 -2.85 -14.05 -31.96
CA ALA A 112 -4.26 -13.71 -32.16
C ALA A 112 -4.52 -12.73 -33.34
N ASP A 113 -3.83 -12.94 -34.47
CA ASP A 113 -3.83 -12.15 -35.72
C ASP A 113 -3.00 -10.85 -35.72
N THR A 114 -2.36 -10.51 -34.61
CA THR A 114 -1.40 -9.40 -34.57
C THR A 114 0.01 -9.92 -34.87
N TRP A 115 0.67 -9.27 -35.82
CA TRP A 115 2.05 -9.54 -36.13
C TRP A 115 2.98 -8.85 -35.14
N ILE A 116 3.86 -9.63 -34.53
CA ILE A 116 4.80 -9.17 -33.51
C ILE A 116 6.21 -9.07 -34.11
N GLY A 117 6.56 -9.91 -35.09
CA GLY A 117 7.90 -9.91 -35.67
C GLY A 117 8.27 -11.21 -36.39
N SER A 118 9.57 -11.47 -36.51
CA SER A 118 10.13 -12.69 -37.10
C SER A 118 11.33 -13.20 -36.30
N ILE A 119 11.54 -14.52 -36.30
CA ILE A 119 12.74 -15.15 -35.73
C ILE A 119 13.45 -15.88 -36.86
N GLY A 120 14.74 -15.64 -37.03
CA GLY A 120 15.55 -16.33 -38.01
C GLY A 120 16.58 -17.26 -37.38
N ILE A 121 16.87 -18.36 -38.07
CA ILE A 121 17.84 -19.36 -37.67
C ILE A 121 18.73 -19.67 -38.87
N ALA A 122 20.02 -19.36 -38.75
CA ALA A 122 21.04 -19.60 -39.77
C ALA A 122 21.90 -20.82 -39.41
N PHE A 123 22.11 -21.71 -40.39
CA PHE A 123 22.93 -22.90 -40.30
C PHE A 123 24.09 -22.83 -41.30
N PHE A 124 25.25 -23.36 -40.91
CA PHE A 124 26.52 -23.15 -41.60
C PHE A 124 27.11 -24.41 -42.27
N SER A 125 26.35 -25.51 -42.37
CA SER A 125 26.81 -26.71 -43.08
C SER A 125 25.74 -27.37 -43.94
N GLU A 126 26.17 -27.94 -45.07
CA GLU A 126 25.32 -28.44 -46.17
C GLU A 126 24.44 -29.65 -45.77
N GLY A 127 24.75 -30.34 -44.67
CA GLY A 127 23.99 -31.49 -44.17
C GLY A 127 22.83 -31.13 -43.23
N MET A 128 22.55 -29.84 -43.02
CA MET A 128 21.74 -29.35 -41.90
C MET A 128 20.52 -28.60 -42.43
N ALA A 129 19.49 -29.35 -42.84
CA ALA A 129 18.18 -28.81 -43.17
C ALA A 129 17.16 -29.33 -42.15
N LEU A 130 16.36 -28.42 -41.58
CA LEU A 130 15.25 -28.81 -40.73
C LEU A 130 14.22 -29.60 -41.55
N THR A 131 13.76 -30.72 -40.99
CA THR A 131 12.63 -31.48 -41.50
C THR A 131 11.32 -30.71 -41.31
N ALA A 132 10.29 -31.06 -42.07
CA ALA A 132 8.96 -30.45 -41.92
C ALA A 132 8.39 -30.60 -40.50
N ALA A 133 8.70 -31.71 -39.81
CA ALA A 133 8.26 -31.93 -38.43
C ALA A 133 8.97 -30.99 -37.43
N GLU A 134 10.27 -30.76 -37.62
CA GLU A 134 11.06 -29.84 -36.78
C GLU A 134 10.64 -28.38 -37.00
N ILE A 135 10.37 -27.99 -38.26
CA ILE A 135 9.81 -26.67 -38.58
C ILE A 135 8.47 -26.47 -37.86
N SER A 136 7.57 -27.45 -37.92
CA SER A 136 6.26 -27.37 -37.25
C SER A 136 6.39 -27.25 -35.72
N LEU A 137 7.33 -27.98 -35.10
CA LEU A 137 7.57 -27.90 -33.66
C LEU A 137 8.13 -26.52 -33.26
N LEU A 138 9.05 -25.99 -34.05
CA LEU A 138 9.61 -24.64 -33.83
C LEU A 138 8.53 -23.57 -33.98
N GLU A 139 7.61 -23.69 -34.93
CA GLU A 139 6.46 -22.79 -35.09
C GLU A 139 5.57 -22.80 -33.84
N GLU A 140 5.28 -23.98 -33.27
CA GLU A 140 4.49 -24.10 -32.03
C GLU A 140 5.18 -23.42 -30.84
N VAL A 141 6.48 -23.65 -30.68
CA VAL A 141 7.29 -23.07 -29.61
C VAL A 141 7.36 -21.55 -29.76
N ILE A 142 7.65 -21.06 -30.96
CA ILE A 142 7.68 -19.63 -31.28
C ILE A 142 6.31 -18.99 -31.02
N ALA A 143 5.20 -19.67 -31.31
CA ALA A 143 3.86 -19.17 -31.01
C ALA A 143 3.55 -19.09 -29.50
N ILE A 144 3.99 -20.07 -28.70
CA ILE A 144 3.89 -20.02 -27.23
C ILE A 144 4.67 -18.83 -26.68
N TYR A 145 5.88 -18.60 -27.20
CA TYR A 145 6.68 -17.46 -26.81
C TYR A 145 6.06 -16.13 -27.26
N ALA A 146 5.55 -16.04 -28.50
CA ALA A 146 4.84 -14.88 -29.04
C ALA A 146 3.71 -14.41 -28.11
N ARG A 147 2.95 -15.38 -27.59
CA ARG A 147 1.91 -15.15 -26.57
C ARG A 147 2.50 -14.58 -25.28
N LEU A 148 3.61 -15.13 -24.78
CA LEU A 148 4.28 -14.62 -23.58
C LEU A 148 4.79 -13.18 -23.78
N ILE A 149 5.38 -12.85 -24.94
CA ILE A 149 5.81 -11.48 -25.27
C ILE A 149 4.62 -10.53 -25.20
N TRP A 150 3.51 -10.92 -25.83
CA TRP A 150 2.32 -10.09 -25.94
C TRP A 150 1.63 -9.90 -24.59
N GLU A 151 1.48 -10.97 -23.81
CA GLU A 151 0.88 -10.93 -22.47
C GLU A 151 1.77 -10.14 -21.49
N CYS A 152 3.10 -10.28 -21.55
CA CYS A 152 4.01 -9.47 -20.73
C CYS A 152 4.02 -7.98 -21.15
N ASN A 153 4.06 -7.68 -22.44
CA ASN A 153 4.00 -6.29 -22.92
C ASN A 153 2.65 -5.64 -22.58
N SER A 154 1.54 -6.35 -22.75
CA SER A 154 0.21 -5.83 -22.41
C SER A 154 -0.01 -5.67 -20.89
N VAL A 155 0.66 -6.44 -20.04
CA VAL A 155 0.52 -6.28 -18.57
C VAL A 155 1.46 -5.21 -18.00
N PHE A 156 2.72 -5.14 -18.43
CA PHE A 156 3.69 -4.18 -17.86
C PHE A 156 3.53 -2.75 -18.40
N PHE A 157 3.13 -2.57 -19.66
CA PHE A 157 2.98 -1.24 -20.27
C PHE A 157 1.58 -0.62 -20.12
N SER A 158 0.62 -1.35 -19.54
CA SER A 158 -0.76 -0.85 -19.34
C SER A 158 -0.97 -0.07 -18.03
N PHE A 159 0.01 -0.06 -17.12
CA PHE A 159 -0.08 0.70 -15.87
C PHE A 159 0.82 1.96 -15.94
N PRO A 160 0.23 3.16 -16.12
CA PRO A 160 1.03 4.41 -16.21
C PRO A 160 1.78 4.74 -14.91
N GLU A 161 1.41 4.10 -13.80
CA GLU A 161 2.05 4.21 -12.48
C GLU A 161 3.25 3.29 -12.31
N THR A 162 3.56 2.39 -13.26
CA THR A 162 4.62 1.39 -13.12
C THR A 162 5.68 1.54 -14.20
N GLY A 163 6.95 1.46 -13.81
CA GLY A 163 8.09 1.43 -14.71
C GLY A 163 9.14 0.40 -14.32
N VAL A 164 9.99 0.03 -15.26
CA VAL A 164 11.02 -1.02 -15.11
C VAL A 164 12.40 -0.39 -14.99
N TRP A 165 13.28 -1.00 -14.21
CA TRP A 165 14.68 -0.61 -14.10
C TRP A 165 15.60 -1.83 -14.19
N ILE A 166 16.82 -1.61 -14.65
CA ILE A 166 17.90 -2.61 -14.72
C ILE A 166 19.11 -2.03 -14.01
N TYR A 167 19.73 -2.82 -13.15
CA TYR A 167 20.94 -2.44 -12.45
C TYR A 167 22.09 -3.39 -12.83
N ASN A 168 23.15 -2.83 -13.41
CA ASN A 168 24.38 -3.55 -13.72
C ASN A 168 25.28 -3.60 -12.48
N ILE A 169 25.60 -4.81 -12.01
CA ILE A 169 26.31 -5.01 -10.74
C ILE A 169 27.77 -4.56 -10.86
N GLU A 170 28.40 -4.80 -12.00
CA GLU A 170 29.81 -4.55 -12.28
C GLU A 170 30.09 -3.08 -12.57
N THR A 171 29.23 -2.41 -13.35
CA THR A 171 29.41 -0.99 -13.71
C THR A 171 28.78 -0.03 -12.72
N ASP A 172 27.94 -0.51 -11.81
CA ASP A 172 27.14 0.30 -10.88
C ASP A 172 26.16 1.26 -11.58
N GLU A 173 25.71 0.88 -12.78
CA GLU A 173 24.79 1.68 -13.60
C GLU A 173 23.34 1.21 -13.44
N LEU A 174 22.45 2.18 -13.25
CA LEU A 174 21.00 2.00 -13.23
C LEU A 174 20.42 2.55 -14.53
N LEU A 175 19.71 1.69 -15.25
CA LEU A 175 18.96 2.01 -16.44
C LEU A 175 17.48 2.12 -16.09
N LEU A 176 16.86 3.25 -16.42
CA LEU A 176 15.45 3.53 -16.15
C LEU A 176 14.62 3.40 -17.44
N GLY A 177 13.54 2.63 -17.40
CA GLY A 177 12.59 2.51 -18.50
C GLY A 177 11.65 3.71 -18.61
N ASP A 178 10.98 3.84 -19.76
CA ASP A 178 10.31 5.09 -20.16
C ASP A 178 9.21 5.59 -19.21
N ASN A 179 8.44 4.69 -18.60
CA ASN A 179 7.41 5.08 -17.63
C ASN A 179 8.01 5.68 -16.34
N LEU A 180 9.24 5.30 -15.98
CA LEU A 180 9.90 5.88 -14.81
C LEU A 180 10.16 7.37 -15.03
N TYR A 181 10.39 7.86 -16.25
CA TYR A 181 10.59 9.30 -16.49
C TYR A 181 9.40 10.13 -15.99
N ARG A 182 8.17 9.66 -16.24
CA ARG A 182 6.95 10.32 -15.76
C ARG A 182 6.86 10.31 -14.24
N ILE A 183 7.26 9.19 -13.61
CA ILE A 183 7.24 9.02 -12.15
C ILE A 183 8.29 9.91 -11.47
N TYR A 184 9.48 10.06 -12.08
CA TYR A 184 10.58 10.89 -11.58
C TYR A 184 10.50 12.36 -12.03
N GLY A 185 9.57 12.72 -12.92
CA GLY A 185 9.42 14.09 -13.42
C GLY A 185 10.59 14.52 -14.32
N ILE A 186 11.06 13.62 -15.17
CA ILE A 186 12.16 13.89 -16.09
C ILE A 186 11.59 14.20 -17.47
N ASP A 187 11.86 15.40 -17.97
CA ASP A 187 11.58 15.80 -19.35
C ASP A 187 12.64 15.17 -20.26
N SER A 188 12.30 14.11 -20.97
CA SER A 188 13.23 13.48 -21.92
C SER A 188 12.66 13.46 -23.34
N GLU A 189 13.29 14.21 -24.25
CA GLU A 189 13.13 14.07 -25.71
C GLU A 189 14.02 12.95 -26.29
N TYR A 190 14.83 12.27 -25.46
CA TYR A 190 15.80 11.24 -25.86
C TYR A 190 15.59 9.87 -25.18
N SER A 191 16.21 8.84 -25.77
CA SER A 191 16.15 7.43 -25.35
C SER A 191 16.91 7.16 -24.05
N THR A 192 16.31 6.39 -23.13
CA THR A 192 16.94 5.58 -22.07
C THR A 192 18.02 6.26 -21.22
N ILE A 193 17.65 6.66 -20.00
CA ILE A 193 18.62 7.20 -19.03
C ILE A 193 19.39 6.04 -18.39
N ILE A 194 20.71 6.10 -18.52
CA ILE A 194 21.68 5.27 -17.81
C ILE A 194 22.44 6.21 -16.88
N LEU A 195 22.40 5.96 -15.58
CA LEU A 195 23.10 6.76 -14.59
C LEU A 195 23.71 5.88 -13.50
N PRO A 196 24.84 6.27 -12.88
CA PRO A 196 25.35 5.58 -11.70
C PRO A 196 24.29 5.51 -10.59
N PHE A 197 24.22 4.39 -9.86
CA PHE A 197 23.26 4.22 -8.76
C PHE A 197 23.42 5.27 -7.66
N SER A 198 24.67 5.74 -7.44
CA SER A 198 24.96 6.82 -6.51
C SER A 198 24.34 8.16 -6.94
N GLU A 199 24.33 8.45 -8.25
CA GLU A 199 23.69 9.63 -8.82
C GLU A 199 22.16 9.53 -8.70
N TYR A 200 21.60 8.34 -8.93
CA TYR A 200 20.18 8.08 -8.72
C TYR A 200 19.75 8.41 -7.28
N ILE A 201 20.49 7.94 -6.28
CA ILE A 201 20.22 8.24 -4.87
C ILE A 201 20.37 9.74 -4.58
N ALA A 202 21.40 10.38 -5.11
CA ALA A 202 21.67 11.78 -4.86
C ALA A 202 20.61 12.70 -5.48
N GLN A 203 20.12 12.37 -6.66
CA GLN A 203 19.20 13.19 -7.43
C GLN A 203 17.74 12.95 -7.06
N PHE A 204 17.31 11.69 -6.96
CA PHE A 204 15.91 11.35 -6.87
C PHE A 204 15.47 10.89 -5.50
N VAL A 205 16.33 10.28 -4.68
CA VAL A 205 15.91 9.73 -3.38
C VAL A 205 15.87 10.83 -2.31
N TYR A 206 14.75 10.90 -1.59
CA TYR A 206 14.58 11.85 -0.50
C TYR A 206 15.68 11.67 0.56
N SER A 207 16.21 12.79 1.06
CA SER A 207 17.48 12.83 1.81
C SER A 207 17.59 11.87 3.00
N ASP A 208 16.52 11.69 3.78
CA ASP A 208 16.46 10.80 4.95
C ASP A 208 16.27 9.31 4.60
N GLU A 209 15.95 9.00 3.34
CA GLU A 209 15.69 7.63 2.86
C GLU A 209 16.84 7.08 2.00
N ARG A 210 17.88 7.87 1.75
CA ARG A 210 19.06 7.45 0.97
C ARG A 210 19.74 6.21 1.55
N GLU A 211 19.92 6.15 2.86
CA GLU A 211 20.50 4.97 3.52
C GLU A 211 19.64 3.72 3.32
N LYS A 212 18.31 3.86 3.34
CA LYS A 212 17.37 2.76 3.15
C LYS A 212 17.49 2.19 1.74
N VAL A 213 17.56 3.05 0.73
CA VAL A 213 17.74 2.64 -0.67
C VAL A 213 19.13 2.05 -0.91
N GLN A 214 20.16 2.54 -0.22
CA GLN A 214 21.49 1.92 -0.26
C GLN A 214 21.47 0.49 0.30
N ARG A 215 20.76 0.25 1.42
CA ARG A 215 20.61 -1.09 2.00
C ARG A 215 19.81 -2.02 1.09
N LEU A 216 18.79 -1.49 0.39
CA LEU A 216 18.04 -2.25 -0.60
C LEU A 216 18.97 -2.83 -1.68
N LYS A 217 19.87 -2.01 -2.23
CA LYS A 217 20.87 -2.49 -3.20
C LYS A 217 21.73 -3.61 -2.60
N THR A 218 22.21 -3.46 -1.36
CA THR A 218 22.99 -4.51 -0.69
C THR A 218 22.19 -5.81 -0.54
N ASN A 219 20.92 -5.73 -0.18
CA ASN A 219 20.06 -6.91 -0.03
C ASN A 219 19.80 -7.60 -1.38
N MET A 220 19.61 -6.82 -2.45
CA MET A 220 19.46 -7.33 -3.82
C MET A 220 20.71 -8.12 -4.26
N LEU A 221 21.91 -7.69 -3.85
CA LEU A 221 23.17 -8.36 -4.16
C LEU A 221 23.40 -9.67 -3.39
N LEU A 222 22.71 -9.87 -2.26
CA LEU A 222 22.84 -11.06 -1.42
C LEU A 222 21.88 -12.20 -1.82
N GLU A 223 21.21 -12.07 -2.97
CA GLU A 223 20.24 -13.05 -3.53
C GLU A 223 19.02 -13.37 -2.62
N ASP A 224 18.77 -12.57 -1.58
CA ASP A 224 17.54 -12.67 -0.78
C ASP A 224 16.40 -11.90 -1.46
N MET A 225 15.71 -12.59 -2.39
CA MET A 225 14.64 -12.05 -3.21
C MET A 225 13.44 -11.52 -2.41
N LYS A 226 13.22 -11.96 -1.16
CA LYS A 226 12.18 -11.41 -0.28
C LYS A 226 12.61 -10.11 0.41
N ALA A 227 13.92 -9.86 0.55
CA ALA A 227 14.50 -8.65 1.14
C ALA A 227 14.77 -7.54 0.10
N ALA A 228 14.43 -7.78 -1.17
CA ALA A 228 14.67 -6.91 -2.33
C ALA A 228 13.47 -6.02 -2.70
N GLU A 229 12.59 -5.71 -1.74
CA GLU A 229 11.53 -4.70 -1.91
C GLU A 229 11.68 -3.53 -0.94
N ALA A 230 11.28 -2.33 -1.37
CA ALA A 230 11.21 -1.16 -0.51
C ALA A 230 10.16 -0.16 -0.97
N GLN A 231 9.58 0.55 -0.01
CA GLN A 231 8.81 1.77 -0.25
C GLN A 231 9.61 2.97 0.21
N TYR A 232 9.75 4.02 -0.58
CA TYR A 232 10.46 5.24 -0.20
C TYR A 232 9.99 6.43 -1.02
N ARG A 233 10.37 7.63 -0.57
CA ARG A 233 10.05 8.87 -1.25
C ARG A 233 11.14 9.25 -2.23
N ILE A 234 10.68 9.78 -3.35
CA ILE A 234 11.51 10.43 -4.35
C ILE A 234 11.14 11.91 -4.43
N VAL A 235 12.10 12.72 -4.85
CA VAL A 235 11.94 14.14 -5.15
C VAL A 235 12.08 14.31 -6.65
N ARG A 236 11.06 14.89 -7.27
CA ARG A 236 11.06 15.22 -8.70
C ARG A 236 11.85 16.52 -8.96
N SER A 237 12.16 16.77 -10.22
CA SER A 237 12.83 18.01 -10.68
C SER A 237 12.06 19.28 -10.30
N ASP A 238 10.73 19.22 -10.28
CA ASP A 238 9.81 20.29 -9.85
C ASP A 238 9.69 20.45 -8.33
N GLY A 239 10.42 19.63 -7.55
CA GLY A 239 10.39 19.61 -6.09
C GLY A 239 9.23 18.83 -5.48
N THR A 240 8.32 18.28 -6.29
CA THR A 240 7.22 17.46 -5.77
C THR A 240 7.74 16.12 -5.24
N ILE A 241 7.11 15.63 -4.18
CA ILE A 241 7.47 14.37 -3.55
C ILE A 241 6.51 13.29 -4.08
N ARG A 242 7.06 12.13 -4.42
CA ARG A 242 6.28 10.93 -4.71
C ARG A 242 6.71 9.79 -3.83
N HIS A 243 5.78 8.91 -3.50
CA HIS A 243 6.08 7.64 -2.86
C HIS A 243 6.16 6.57 -3.93
N ILE A 244 7.25 5.82 -3.93
CA ILE A 244 7.43 4.69 -4.83
C ILE A 244 7.61 3.40 -4.04
N TRP A 245 7.02 2.33 -4.57
CA TRP A 245 7.35 0.96 -4.18
C TRP A 245 8.21 0.35 -5.26
N THR A 246 9.35 -0.23 -4.89
CA THR A 246 10.26 -0.89 -5.83
C THR A 246 10.50 -2.32 -5.40
N GLN A 247 10.68 -3.21 -6.37
CA GLN A 247 10.97 -4.62 -6.15
C GLN A 247 11.94 -5.15 -7.20
N GLY A 248 13.00 -5.82 -6.73
CA GLY A 248 13.87 -6.65 -7.58
C GLY A 248 13.21 -8.01 -7.85
N LEU A 249 13.24 -8.45 -9.10
CA LEU A 249 12.55 -9.66 -9.59
C LEU A 249 13.50 -10.81 -9.94
N SER A 250 14.68 -10.52 -10.46
CA SER A 250 15.66 -11.56 -10.80
C SER A 250 17.07 -11.00 -10.93
N VAL A 251 18.06 -11.86 -10.73
CA VAL A 251 19.45 -11.62 -11.10
C VAL A 251 19.77 -12.50 -12.30
N GLN A 252 20.37 -11.94 -13.35
CA GLN A 252 20.71 -12.68 -14.56
C GLN A 252 22.17 -12.47 -14.93
N GLN A 253 22.80 -13.53 -15.43
CA GLN A 253 24.12 -13.46 -16.06
C GLN A 253 23.93 -13.06 -17.53
N VAL A 254 24.42 -11.88 -17.90
CA VAL A 254 24.39 -11.36 -19.28
C VAL A 254 25.84 -11.20 -19.73
N GLU A 255 26.24 -11.97 -20.75
CA GLU A 255 27.64 -12.05 -21.20
C GLU A 255 28.65 -12.29 -20.04
N ASN A 256 29.38 -11.24 -19.64
CA ASN A 256 30.44 -11.25 -18.63
C ASN A 256 30.07 -10.50 -17.35
N HIS A 257 28.81 -10.08 -17.20
CA HIS A 257 28.36 -9.27 -16.06
C HIS A 257 27.00 -9.76 -15.53
N LYS A 258 26.65 -9.36 -14.32
CA LYS A 258 25.38 -9.68 -13.67
C LYS A 258 24.49 -8.45 -13.62
N GLU A 259 23.23 -8.65 -13.98
CA GLU A 259 22.22 -7.60 -13.95
C GLU A 259 21.09 -7.98 -13.00
N ILE A 260 20.58 -6.98 -12.28
CA ILE A 260 19.39 -7.08 -11.46
C ILE A 260 18.25 -6.36 -12.16
N TYR A 261 17.14 -7.06 -12.31
CA TYR A 261 15.94 -6.55 -12.94
C TYR A 261 14.90 -6.25 -11.87
N GLY A 262 14.19 -5.15 -12.01
CA GLY A 262 13.08 -4.84 -11.13
C GLY A 262 12.11 -3.83 -11.72
N PHE A 263 11.09 -3.50 -10.93
CA PHE A 263 10.12 -2.50 -11.29
C PHE A 263 9.86 -1.57 -10.12
N SER A 264 9.38 -0.37 -10.42
CA SER A 264 8.91 0.59 -9.44
C SER A 264 7.51 1.06 -9.80
N ARG A 265 6.69 1.29 -8.77
CA ARG A 265 5.34 1.80 -8.90
C ARG A 265 5.16 3.07 -8.07
N ASP A 266 4.55 4.10 -8.64
CA ASP A 266 4.07 5.28 -7.89
C ASP A 266 2.87 4.85 -7.02
N ILE A 267 3.05 4.94 -5.70
CA ILE A 267 2.04 4.61 -4.69
C ILE A 267 1.59 5.85 -3.91
N THR A 268 1.87 7.06 -4.43
CA THR A 268 1.54 8.33 -3.77
C THR A 268 0.03 8.42 -3.49
N ALA A 269 -0.79 8.22 -4.52
CA ALA A 269 -2.26 8.27 -4.39
C ALA A 269 -2.80 7.22 -3.40
N GLN A 270 -2.17 6.04 -3.33
CA GLN A 270 -2.55 5.00 -2.39
C GLN A 270 -2.26 5.42 -0.94
N ILE A 271 -1.09 6.00 -0.67
CA ILE A 271 -0.72 6.47 0.66
C ILE A 271 -1.62 7.63 1.09
N GLU A 272 -1.84 8.61 0.22
CA GLU A 272 -2.73 9.75 0.49
C GLU A 272 -4.15 9.28 0.82
N MET A 273 -4.70 8.34 0.04
CA MET A 273 -6.02 7.76 0.28
C MET A 273 -6.09 6.98 1.59
N GLU A 274 -5.04 6.22 1.93
CA GLU A 274 -4.99 5.48 3.19
C GLU A 274 -4.94 6.43 4.40
N GLU A 275 -4.17 7.50 4.29
CA GLU A 275 -4.06 8.52 5.35
C GLU A 275 -5.37 9.28 5.53
N GLU A 276 -6.02 9.68 4.43
CA GLU A 276 -7.34 10.30 4.46
C GLU A 276 -8.38 9.36 5.08
N ARG A 277 -8.41 8.08 4.69
CA ARG A 277 -9.29 7.07 5.30
C ARG A 277 -9.08 6.97 6.80
N LYS A 278 -7.83 6.88 7.26
CA LYS A 278 -7.50 6.81 8.70
C LYS A 278 -7.98 8.05 9.45
N GLN A 279 -7.87 9.23 8.85
CA GLN A 279 -8.37 10.48 9.45
C GLN A 279 -9.90 10.49 9.53
N TYR A 280 -10.60 10.05 8.48
CA TYR A 280 -12.06 9.93 8.51
C TYR A 280 -12.53 8.90 9.54
N GLU A 281 -11.88 7.75 9.64
CA GLU A 281 -12.21 6.73 10.65
C GLU A 281 -12.08 7.28 12.06
N LYS A 282 -10.99 8.00 12.37
CA LYS A 282 -10.84 8.68 13.66
C LYS A 282 -11.94 9.71 13.91
N LYS A 283 -12.31 10.51 12.90
CA LYS A 283 -13.40 11.49 13.02
C LYS A 283 -14.75 10.81 13.26
N ILE A 284 -15.06 9.75 12.53
CA ILE A 284 -16.29 8.96 12.69
C ILE A 284 -16.33 8.32 14.07
N GLU A 285 -15.23 7.73 14.53
CA GLU A 285 -15.13 7.15 15.87
C GLU A 285 -15.35 8.23 16.92
N HIS A 286 -14.71 9.39 16.79
CA HIS A 286 -14.89 10.52 17.69
C HIS A 286 -16.35 10.99 17.73
N MET A 287 -17.00 11.16 16.57
CA MET A 287 -18.41 11.54 16.47
C MET A 287 -19.36 10.48 17.05
N ALA A 288 -19.02 9.20 16.94
CA ALA A 288 -19.84 8.11 17.44
C ALA A 288 -19.78 7.99 18.98
N TYR A 289 -18.68 8.42 19.59
CA TYR A 289 -18.36 8.10 20.98
C TYR A 289 -18.12 9.28 21.91
N TYR A 290 -18.01 10.50 21.40
CA TYR A 290 -17.77 11.69 22.20
C TYR A 290 -18.88 12.72 21.99
N ASP A 291 -19.18 13.46 23.05
CA ASP A 291 -20.14 14.55 23.05
C ASP A 291 -19.51 15.79 22.41
N HIS A 292 -20.20 16.39 21.43
CA HIS A 292 -19.63 17.49 20.66
C HIS A 292 -19.39 18.76 21.49
N LEU A 293 -20.08 18.94 22.62
CA LEU A 293 -20.06 20.18 23.40
C LEU A 293 -18.97 20.12 24.46
N THR A 294 -18.91 19.00 25.20
CA THR A 294 -17.99 18.81 26.32
C THR A 294 -16.71 18.06 25.95
N GLN A 295 -16.67 17.42 24.76
CA GLN A 295 -15.60 16.51 24.34
C GLN A 295 -15.41 15.30 25.26
N LEU A 296 -16.34 15.07 26.19
CA LEU A 296 -16.36 13.88 27.02
C LEU A 296 -16.91 12.67 26.25
N PRO A 297 -16.54 11.44 26.63
CA PRO A 297 -17.27 10.24 26.25
C PRO A 297 -18.78 10.43 26.33
N ASN A 298 -19.51 10.04 25.29
CA ASN A 298 -20.96 10.06 25.27
C ASN A 298 -21.55 8.78 25.89
N ARG A 299 -22.88 8.71 25.99
CA ARG A 299 -23.61 7.53 26.49
C ARG A 299 -23.17 6.21 25.84
N ARG A 300 -22.89 6.20 24.54
CA ARG A 300 -22.50 4.98 23.82
C ARG A 300 -21.13 4.48 24.28
N PHE A 301 -20.17 5.39 24.50
CA PHE A 301 -18.87 5.02 25.02
C PHE A 301 -18.98 4.58 26.49
N LEU A 302 -19.78 5.28 27.31
CA LEU A 302 -20.04 4.89 28.70
C LEU A 302 -20.52 3.43 28.80
N VAL A 303 -21.52 3.03 28.00
CA VAL A 303 -22.03 1.64 28.02
C VAL A 303 -20.92 0.64 27.71
N LYS A 304 -20.12 0.91 26.67
CA LYS A 304 -18.99 0.05 26.29
C LYS A 304 -17.94 -0.02 27.40
N TRP A 305 -17.58 1.12 27.99
CA TRP A 305 -16.61 1.21 29.07
C TRP A 305 -17.08 0.47 30.32
N LEU A 306 -18.34 0.68 30.73
CA LEU A 306 -18.92 0.07 31.93
C LEU A 306 -19.05 -1.45 31.78
N GLN A 307 -19.37 -1.96 30.59
CA GLN A 307 -19.35 -3.40 30.31
C GLN A 307 -17.95 -4.01 30.51
N GLN A 308 -16.90 -3.32 30.08
CA GLN A 308 -15.51 -3.76 30.28
C GLN A 308 -15.13 -3.70 31.76
N GLU A 309 -15.46 -2.61 32.46
CA GLU A 309 -15.17 -2.45 33.87
C GLU A 309 -15.86 -3.54 34.72
N MET A 310 -17.15 -3.79 34.50
CA MET A 310 -17.89 -4.81 35.25
C MET A 310 -17.41 -6.24 34.95
N SER A 311 -16.83 -6.48 33.76
CA SER A 311 -16.18 -7.76 33.45
C SER A 311 -14.91 -7.97 34.29
N LEU A 312 -14.18 -6.90 34.61
CA LEU A 312 -13.02 -6.93 35.51
C LEU A 312 -13.45 -7.08 36.98
N VAL A 313 -14.58 -6.49 37.36
CA VAL A 313 -15.18 -6.62 38.70
C VAL A 313 -15.50 -8.09 38.99
N LYS A 314 -16.13 -8.80 38.05
CA LYS A 314 -16.42 -10.25 38.18
C LYS A 314 -15.18 -11.11 38.35
N GLN A 315 -14.02 -10.63 37.90
CA GLN A 315 -12.72 -11.29 38.08
C GLN A 315 -12.02 -10.86 39.40
N GLY A 316 -12.64 -10.01 40.21
CA GLY A 316 -12.06 -9.45 41.44
C GLY A 316 -10.90 -8.48 41.19
N LYS A 317 -10.78 -7.92 39.97
CA LYS A 317 -9.63 -7.10 39.56
C LYS A 317 -9.80 -5.60 39.75
N THR A 318 -11.05 -5.12 39.88
CA THR A 318 -11.33 -3.70 40.02
C THR A 318 -12.51 -3.46 40.96
N SER A 319 -12.56 -2.25 41.49
CA SER A 319 -13.59 -1.68 42.37
C SER A 319 -13.52 -0.16 42.22
N GLY A 320 -14.57 0.57 42.58
CA GLY A 320 -14.56 2.01 42.45
C GLY A 320 -15.84 2.68 42.91
N ILE A 321 -15.88 3.99 42.71
CA ILE A 321 -17.03 4.84 43.02
C ILE A 321 -17.60 5.37 41.71
N ILE A 322 -18.92 5.35 41.60
CA ILE A 322 -19.68 5.97 40.52
C ILE A 322 -20.43 7.19 41.05
N PHE A 323 -20.41 8.26 40.27
CA PHE A 323 -21.17 9.48 40.46
C PHE A 323 -22.13 9.66 39.29
N PHE A 324 -23.41 9.85 39.59
CA PHE A 324 -24.40 10.33 38.61
C PHE A 324 -24.73 11.78 38.96
N VAL A 325 -24.45 12.71 38.06
CA VAL A 325 -24.55 14.14 38.30
C VAL A 325 -25.58 14.75 37.35
N ASP A 326 -26.65 15.30 37.88
CA ASP A 326 -27.68 16.02 37.13
C ASP A 326 -27.58 17.52 37.48
N THR A 327 -27.31 18.36 36.48
CA THR A 327 -27.20 19.81 36.68
C THR A 327 -28.57 20.42 36.94
N ASP A 328 -28.77 20.99 38.11
CA ASP A 328 -30.07 21.52 38.50
C ASP A 328 -30.43 22.80 37.73
N ASN A 329 -31.70 22.90 37.34
CA ASN A 329 -32.30 24.10 36.78
C ASN A 329 -31.71 24.59 35.44
N LEU A 330 -31.04 23.73 34.67
CA LEU A 330 -30.51 24.10 33.34
C LEU A 330 -31.59 24.68 32.42
N LYS A 331 -32.81 24.10 32.44
CA LYS A 331 -33.95 24.64 31.69
C LYS A 331 -34.34 26.07 32.10
N VAL A 332 -34.23 26.41 33.38
CA VAL A 332 -34.51 27.77 33.87
C VAL A 332 -33.47 28.76 33.34
N ILE A 333 -32.20 28.35 33.33
CA ILE A 333 -31.10 29.16 32.77
C ILE A 333 -31.31 29.36 31.26
N ASN A 334 -31.62 28.29 30.53
CA ASN A 334 -31.91 28.38 29.09
C ASN A 334 -33.09 29.32 28.79
N ASN A 335 -34.15 29.26 29.58
CA ASN A 335 -35.31 30.11 29.39
C ASN A 335 -35.03 31.58 29.74
N ALA A 336 -34.17 31.84 30.73
CA ALA A 336 -33.87 33.20 31.19
C ALA A 336 -32.78 33.90 30.37
N TYR A 337 -31.74 33.16 29.95
CA TYR A 337 -30.53 33.73 29.34
C TYR A 337 -30.23 33.16 27.94
N GLY A 338 -30.92 32.12 27.51
CA GLY A 338 -30.75 31.48 26.20
C GLY A 338 -29.80 30.28 26.21
N TYR A 339 -29.87 29.46 25.15
CA TYR A 339 -29.14 28.19 25.05
C TYR A 339 -27.62 28.32 25.15
N ARG A 340 -27.04 29.44 24.68
CA ARG A 340 -25.59 29.68 24.80
C ARG A 340 -25.12 29.69 26.26
N TYR A 341 -25.94 30.17 27.18
CA TYR A 341 -25.62 30.15 28.61
C TYR A 341 -25.73 28.73 29.17
N GLY A 342 -26.76 27.96 28.77
CA GLY A 342 -26.86 26.56 29.17
C GLY A 342 -25.73 25.70 28.65
N ASP A 343 -25.30 25.90 27.41
CA ASP A 343 -24.14 25.20 26.85
C ASP A 343 -22.88 25.49 27.68
N GLN A 344 -22.66 26.74 28.07
CA GLN A 344 -21.54 27.12 28.93
C GLN A 344 -21.66 26.54 30.35
N VAL A 345 -22.87 26.44 30.89
CA VAL A 345 -23.13 25.73 32.16
C VAL A 345 -22.70 24.27 32.05
N ILE A 346 -23.11 23.58 30.98
CA ILE A 346 -22.75 22.17 30.74
C ILE A 346 -21.23 22.01 30.63
N VAL A 347 -20.56 22.87 29.87
CA VAL A 347 -19.09 22.86 29.73
C VAL A 347 -18.41 23.07 31.09
N LEU A 348 -18.85 24.06 31.87
CA LEU A 348 -18.27 24.32 33.19
C LEU A 348 -18.54 23.18 34.18
N THR A 349 -19.72 22.57 34.16
CA THR A 349 -20.02 21.38 34.96
C THR A 349 -19.06 20.24 34.61
N SER A 350 -18.86 19.97 33.32
CA SER A 350 -17.92 18.92 32.87
C SER A 350 -16.48 19.17 33.35
N GLN A 351 -15.99 20.41 33.22
CA GLN A 351 -14.66 20.78 33.67
C GLN A 351 -14.52 20.62 35.19
N CYS A 352 -15.51 21.08 35.97
CA CYS A 352 -15.52 20.89 37.42
C CYS A 352 -15.44 19.42 37.83
N ILE A 353 -16.17 18.54 37.14
CA ILE A 353 -16.13 17.09 37.43
C ILE A 353 -14.73 16.53 37.15
N VAL A 354 -14.15 16.85 35.99
CA VAL A 354 -12.81 16.40 35.60
C VAL A 354 -11.74 16.93 36.57
N ASP A 355 -11.80 18.20 36.95
CA ASP A 355 -10.82 18.83 37.83
C ASP A 355 -10.85 18.24 39.25
N VAL A 356 -12.05 17.97 39.79
CA VAL A 356 -12.21 17.44 41.15
C VAL A 356 -11.79 15.97 41.22
N LEU A 357 -12.18 15.16 40.24
CA LEU A 357 -11.92 13.72 40.23
C LEU A 357 -10.53 13.36 39.68
N GLY A 358 -9.94 14.24 38.88
CA GLY A 358 -8.58 14.11 38.37
C GLY A 358 -8.43 13.10 37.20
N PRO A 359 -7.19 12.91 36.71
CA PRO A 359 -6.91 12.23 35.45
C PRO A 359 -7.18 10.72 35.45
N LYS A 360 -7.42 10.11 36.62
CA LYS A 360 -7.76 8.69 36.74
C LYS A 360 -9.26 8.42 36.57
N ALA A 361 -10.08 9.48 36.58
CA ALA A 361 -11.52 9.35 36.48
C ALA A 361 -11.94 9.16 35.02
N PHE A 362 -12.90 8.26 34.81
CA PHE A 362 -13.68 8.22 33.57
C PHE A 362 -14.88 9.15 33.74
N VAL A 363 -15.07 10.12 32.85
CA VAL A 363 -16.19 11.06 32.91
C VAL A 363 -16.91 11.03 31.58
N SER A 364 -18.24 10.92 31.60
CA SER A 364 -19.09 10.88 30.42
C SER A 364 -20.26 11.84 30.56
N ARG A 365 -20.69 12.43 29.45
CA ARG A 365 -21.99 13.11 29.37
C ARG A 365 -23.00 12.15 28.74
N ILE A 366 -24.07 11.83 29.48
CA ILE A 366 -25.09 10.88 29.02
C ILE A 366 -26.06 11.57 28.07
N SER A 367 -26.65 12.68 28.54
CA SER A 367 -27.65 13.45 27.83
C SER A 367 -27.81 14.81 28.51
N GLY A 368 -28.28 15.84 27.80
CA GLY A 368 -28.69 17.11 28.41
C GLY A 368 -27.74 17.67 29.49
N ASP A 369 -28.21 17.68 30.73
CA ASP A 369 -27.56 18.10 31.97
C ASP A 369 -26.95 16.95 32.82
N GLU A 370 -26.97 15.72 32.31
CA GLU A 370 -26.60 14.49 33.02
C GLU A 370 -25.18 14.02 32.68
N PHE A 371 -24.40 13.75 33.72
CA PHE A 371 -23.05 13.23 33.65
C PHE A 371 -22.90 11.97 34.50
N PHE A 372 -22.00 11.12 34.05
CA PHE A 372 -21.63 9.89 34.74
C PHE A 372 -20.13 9.89 34.91
N ALA A 373 -19.66 9.82 36.14
CA ALA A 373 -18.25 9.78 36.44
C ALA A 373 -17.90 8.55 37.26
N VAL A 374 -16.74 7.96 37.00
CA VAL A 374 -16.26 6.76 37.65
C VAL A 374 -14.84 7.01 38.12
N LEU A 375 -14.59 6.73 39.39
CA LEU A 375 -13.28 6.82 40.00
C LEU A 375 -12.85 5.42 40.46
N PRO A 376 -12.00 4.73 39.66
CA PRO A 376 -11.49 3.42 40.04
C PRO A 376 -10.61 3.49 41.28
N GLY A 377 -10.65 2.45 42.10
CA GLY A 377 -9.87 2.30 43.33
C GLY A 377 -10.69 1.85 44.53
N ILE A 378 -9.99 1.56 45.62
CA ILE A 378 -10.61 1.20 46.90
C ILE A 378 -10.66 2.45 47.77
N TYR A 379 -11.84 2.77 48.27
CA TYR A 379 -12.07 3.95 49.09
C TYR A 379 -12.81 3.57 50.36
N THR A 380 -12.46 4.23 51.46
CA THR A 380 -13.25 4.16 52.70
C THR A 380 -14.51 5.00 52.57
N GLN A 381 -15.56 4.71 53.34
CA GLN A 381 -16.80 5.50 53.31
C GLN A 381 -16.56 7.00 53.58
N ASN A 382 -15.58 7.35 54.42
CA ASN A 382 -15.22 8.75 54.66
C ASN A 382 -14.62 9.38 53.41
N GLN A 383 -13.71 8.70 52.70
CA GLN A 383 -13.16 9.21 51.44
C GLN A 383 -14.23 9.37 50.36
N VAL A 384 -15.18 8.43 50.25
CA VAL A 384 -16.32 8.55 49.32
C VAL A 384 -17.11 9.83 49.59
N ARG A 385 -17.44 10.08 50.87
CA ARG A 385 -18.16 11.28 51.30
C ARG A 385 -17.36 12.55 51.06
N ASP A 386 -16.08 12.55 51.37
CA ASP A 386 -15.20 13.70 51.17
C ASP A 386 -15.07 14.08 49.69
N ILE A 387 -14.95 13.09 48.79
CA ILE A 387 -14.89 13.34 47.34
C ILE A 387 -16.23 13.87 46.83
N ALA A 388 -17.35 13.27 47.25
CA ALA A 388 -18.69 13.73 46.87
C ALA A 388 -18.94 15.17 47.35
N GLU A 389 -18.54 15.49 48.57
CA GLU A 389 -18.69 16.83 49.14
C GLU A 389 -17.79 17.86 48.45
N ARG A 390 -16.56 17.49 48.08
CA ARG A 390 -15.68 18.33 47.27
C ARG A 390 -16.29 18.64 45.90
N LEU A 391 -16.87 17.63 45.25
CA LEU A 391 -17.54 17.82 43.95
C LEU A 391 -18.76 18.74 44.09
N ARG A 392 -19.59 18.52 45.12
CA ARG A 392 -20.74 19.37 45.45
C ARG A 392 -20.31 20.82 45.68
N CYS A 393 -19.28 21.04 46.51
CA CYS A 393 -18.75 22.37 46.80
C CYS A 393 -18.21 23.07 45.55
N ALA A 394 -17.40 22.39 44.74
CA ALA A 394 -16.79 22.94 43.53
C ALA A 394 -17.83 23.39 42.48
N LEU A 395 -18.95 22.67 42.38
CA LEU A 395 -20.07 23.06 41.52
C LEU A 395 -20.78 24.32 42.06
N GLN A 396 -20.93 24.44 43.38
CA GLN A 396 -21.60 25.58 44.03
C GLN A 396 -20.82 26.89 44.07
N GLU A 397 -19.53 26.85 43.74
CA GLU A 397 -18.73 28.05 43.58
C GLU A 397 -19.34 28.96 42.51
N LYS A 398 -19.22 30.28 42.72
CA LYS A 398 -19.66 31.26 41.71
C LYS A 398 -18.76 31.12 40.49
N LYS A 399 -19.36 30.92 39.32
CA LYS A 399 -18.70 30.90 38.03
C LYS A 399 -19.12 32.12 37.23
N ASP A 400 -18.18 32.71 36.50
CA ASP A 400 -18.51 33.72 35.49
C ASP A 400 -18.96 33.01 34.21
N ILE A 401 -20.18 33.30 33.78
CA ILE A 401 -20.78 32.73 32.57
C ILE A 401 -21.18 33.89 31.68
N LEU A 402 -20.35 34.18 30.68
CA LEU A 402 -20.56 35.26 29.72
C LEU A 402 -20.83 36.61 30.41
N GLY A 403 -20.06 36.92 31.47
CA GLY A 403 -20.18 38.17 32.23
C GLY A 403 -21.26 38.19 33.32
N ILE A 404 -21.93 37.06 33.59
CA ILE A 404 -22.88 36.90 34.70
C ILE A 404 -22.32 35.92 35.72
N SER A 405 -22.28 36.33 36.99
CA SER A 405 -21.87 35.47 38.09
C SER A 405 -23.03 34.56 38.53
N LEU A 406 -22.94 33.27 38.23
CA LEU A 406 -23.95 32.26 38.57
C LEU A 406 -23.35 31.19 39.49
N ARG A 407 -24.16 30.65 40.40
CA ARG A 407 -23.81 29.42 41.15
C ARG A 407 -24.43 28.24 40.42
N LEU A 408 -23.62 27.22 40.13
CA LEU A 408 -24.13 25.98 39.57
C LEU A 408 -24.53 25.06 40.74
N THR A 409 -25.66 24.39 40.61
CA THR A 409 -26.08 23.38 41.58
C THR A 409 -26.30 22.09 40.82
N ALA A 410 -25.97 20.97 41.43
CA ALA A 410 -26.24 19.66 40.86
C ALA A 410 -26.77 18.71 41.94
N SER A 411 -27.64 17.81 41.52
CA SER A 411 -28.08 16.66 42.30
C SER A 411 -27.16 15.48 41.97
N ILE A 412 -26.51 14.91 42.98
CA ILE A 412 -25.45 13.91 42.79
C ILE A 412 -25.83 12.59 43.47
N GLY A 413 -25.94 11.51 42.71
CA GLY A 413 -26.00 10.14 43.23
C GLY A 413 -24.60 9.55 43.32
N VAL A 414 -24.32 8.77 44.36
CA VAL A 414 -23.03 8.10 44.56
C VAL A 414 -23.26 6.64 44.89
N ALA A 415 -22.58 5.72 44.20
CA ALA A 415 -22.65 4.28 44.46
C ALA A 415 -21.26 3.65 44.35
N GLU A 416 -21.00 2.58 45.08
CA GLU A 416 -19.72 1.85 45.07
C GLU A 416 -19.88 0.51 44.34
N TYR A 417 -18.94 0.10 43.49
CA TYR A 417 -18.93 -1.25 42.91
C TYR A 417 -17.72 -2.05 43.41
N PRO A 418 -17.86 -3.37 43.64
CA PRO A 418 -19.06 -4.19 43.45
C PRO A 418 -20.16 -4.06 44.53
N LYS A 419 -19.91 -3.31 45.62
CA LYS A 419 -20.74 -3.31 46.84
C LYS A 419 -22.24 -3.02 46.59
N ASP A 420 -22.52 -2.02 45.77
CA ASP A 420 -23.85 -1.51 45.44
C ASP A 420 -24.28 -1.95 44.03
N GLY A 421 -23.59 -2.91 43.41
CA GLY A 421 -23.90 -3.48 42.09
C GLY A 421 -22.66 -3.97 41.35
N ASP A 422 -22.74 -5.14 40.73
CA ASP A 422 -21.64 -5.79 39.96
C ASP A 422 -21.97 -6.01 38.47
N THR A 423 -23.12 -5.47 38.03
CA THR A 423 -23.56 -5.42 36.63
C THR A 423 -23.76 -3.98 36.18
N PRO A 424 -23.55 -3.66 34.89
CA PRO A 424 -23.78 -2.32 34.36
C PRO A 424 -25.19 -1.79 34.66
N GLU A 425 -26.19 -2.66 34.55
CA GLU A 425 -27.60 -2.33 34.76
C GLU A 425 -27.91 -2.03 36.23
N GLU A 426 -27.46 -2.89 37.16
CA GLU A 426 -27.72 -2.68 38.60
C GLU A 426 -27.00 -1.45 39.13
N ILE A 427 -25.71 -1.28 38.82
CA ILE A 427 -24.95 -0.14 39.35
C ILE A 427 -25.46 1.20 38.77
N SER A 428 -25.82 1.23 37.49
CA SER A 428 -26.38 2.43 36.86
C SER A 428 -27.74 2.80 37.46
N LYS A 429 -28.60 1.80 37.71
CA LYS A 429 -29.89 2.02 38.36
C LYS A 429 -29.72 2.53 39.79
N ASN A 430 -28.83 1.93 40.57
CA ASN A 430 -28.66 2.28 41.98
C ASN A 430 -28.07 3.69 42.15
N VAL A 431 -27.11 4.09 41.30
CA VAL A 431 -26.58 5.47 41.35
C VAL A 431 -27.62 6.50 40.89
N ASP A 432 -28.45 6.16 39.90
CA ASP A 432 -29.55 7.00 39.42
C ASP A 432 -30.64 7.18 40.51
N ASP A 433 -31.04 6.10 41.17
CA ASP A 433 -31.97 6.14 42.31
C ASP A 433 -31.45 7.08 43.42
N ALA A 434 -30.15 7.00 43.75
CA ALA A 434 -29.53 7.89 44.73
C ALA A 434 -29.56 9.37 44.28
N MET A 435 -29.29 9.66 43.00
CA MET A 435 -29.37 11.01 42.44
C MET A 435 -30.80 11.56 42.51
N HIS A 436 -31.80 10.74 42.16
CA HIS A 436 -33.20 11.11 42.23
C HIS A 436 -33.65 11.44 43.67
N VAL A 437 -33.16 10.71 44.68
CA VAL A 437 -33.39 11.05 46.09
C VAL A 437 -32.76 12.40 46.44
N ALA A 438 -31.52 12.65 46.03
CA ALA A 438 -30.86 13.95 46.25
C ALA A 438 -31.67 15.12 45.64
N LYS A 439 -32.24 14.90 44.45
CA LYS A 439 -33.09 15.87 43.74
C LYS A 439 -34.41 16.13 44.47
N ALA A 440 -35.04 15.08 44.99
CA ALA A 440 -36.30 15.16 45.73
C ALA A 440 -36.17 15.86 47.08
N GLU A 441 -35.00 15.76 47.72
CA GLU A 441 -34.73 16.32 49.04
C GLU A 441 -34.25 17.78 49.03
N GLY A 442 -34.28 18.46 47.87
CA GLY A 442 -34.01 19.91 47.81
C GLY A 442 -32.95 20.37 46.82
N LYS A 443 -32.40 19.47 45.98
CA LYS A 443 -31.37 19.78 44.95
C LYS A 443 -30.04 20.29 45.54
N GLY A 444 -29.02 20.44 44.70
CA GLY A 444 -27.72 21.01 45.11
C GLY A 444 -26.97 20.19 46.17
N GLN A 445 -27.25 18.90 46.27
CA GLN A 445 -26.72 17.99 47.28
C GLN A 445 -26.37 16.63 46.67
N TYR A 446 -25.66 15.81 47.45
CA TYR A 446 -25.34 14.46 47.06
C TYR A 446 -26.04 13.43 47.97
N ARG A 447 -26.26 12.23 47.45
CA ARG A 447 -26.70 11.07 48.21
C ARG A 447 -25.88 9.84 47.84
N VAL A 448 -25.37 9.18 48.88
CA VAL A 448 -24.72 7.87 48.74
C VAL A 448 -25.81 6.82 48.79
N TYR A 449 -25.76 5.87 47.86
CA TYR A 449 -26.69 4.75 47.79
C TYR A 449 -26.61 3.93 49.08
N GLY A 450 -27.79 3.55 49.58
CA GLY A 450 -27.93 2.77 50.80
C GLY A 450 -29.04 1.71 50.67
N PRO A 451 -28.99 0.62 51.47
CA PRO A 451 -29.96 -0.49 51.40
C PRO A 451 -31.42 -0.05 51.58
N GLU A 452 -31.66 1.04 52.31
CA GLU A 452 -32.97 1.67 52.48
C GLU A 452 -33.59 2.15 51.16
N MET A 453 -32.78 2.57 50.19
CA MET A 453 -33.24 3.03 48.88
C MET A 453 -33.75 1.85 48.03
N LYS A 454 -33.12 0.67 48.14
CA LYS A 454 -33.57 -0.58 47.49
C LYS A 454 -34.99 -0.97 47.90
N LYS A 455 -35.38 -0.72 49.16
CA LYS A 455 -36.72 -1.01 49.69
C LYS A 455 -37.79 0.01 49.25
N ALA A 456 -37.41 1.26 48.99
CA ALA A 456 -38.33 2.28 48.50
C ALA A 456 -38.65 2.09 47.01
N ALA A 457 -37.67 1.66 46.21
CA ALA A 457 -37.84 1.38 44.78
C ALA A 457 -38.73 0.16 44.48
N LEU A 458 -38.76 -0.84 45.38
CA LEU A 458 -39.60 -2.05 45.25
C LEU A 458 -41.08 -1.84 45.66
N LYS A 459 -41.43 -0.66 46.20
CA LYS A 459 -42.81 -0.31 46.62
C LYS A 459 -43.55 0.60 45.63
N LYS A 460 -42.85 1.11 44.62
CA LYS A 460 -43.46 1.73 43.43
C LYS A 460 -43.71 0.66 42.39
#